data_AF-A0A672U4S5-F1
#
_entry.id   AF-A0A672U4S5-F1
#
_cell.length_a   1.000
_cell.length_b   1.000
_cell.length_c   1.000
_cell.angle_alpha   90.00
_cell.angle_beta   90.00
_cell.angle_gamma   90.00
#
_symmetry.space_group_name_H-M   'P 1'
#
loop_
_entity.id
_entity.type
_entity.pdbx_description
1 polymer ?
#
loop_
_entity_poly.entity_id
_entity_poly.type
_entity_poly.pdbx_seq_one_letter_code
_entity_poly.pdbx_strand_id
1 'polypeptide(L)'
;PPPPHTPPPQAAEARERREGAREAERSRRRSLEALQHEALRRQREFERKEGGSARQDVQEEAALRQYGRELRKVLTASDVVLEVLDARDPQGCRSPQLEAAVRCAGHRQRLVLVLNKIDLVPRDVVAAWLKYLRAEFPTVAFKACTQQQSRNLKQSRLPVATAPEEVLAGGACVGADCLLRVLANYSRSGEVKTTITVGVVGYPNVGKSSLINSLKRSRACGVGATPGVTRCLQAVQLDRHIQLLDCPGVVMETGAPPAAAPLRGALAPQRLRDPLTPAAAILRRCPPQQLSELYGVPPCDDPRQFLSHLARRQGRLRPGGLPDPHAAAVALLRDWTSGKISYYTHPPETQGVHLEAQILTTLGPAFDLEALERGDAEALAAVPVTVPGIGLAPCVPEEEEEVKSSGDEEAAMEEDDDDLELGAVTVELKPPRVKTGGNGEGPMPRAPRLEEVAALHPLLQGQGLQAASKRRKKLQKRAEKIATKLSETLEAAMQF
;
A
#
# COMPACT_ATOMS: atom_id res chain seq x y z
N PRO A 1 57.89 27.34 80.16
CA PRO A 1 57.18 26.89 78.93
C PRO A 1 56.77 25.41 79.01
N PRO A 2 55.48 25.10 79.19
CA PRO A 2 54.96 23.79 78.83
C PRO A 2 54.67 23.70 77.31
N PRO A 3 54.73 22.50 76.71
CA PRO A 3 54.69 22.26 75.26
C PRO A 3 53.26 22.32 74.67
N PRO A 4 53.12 22.45 73.34
CA PRO A 4 51.80 22.57 72.68
C PRO A 4 51.01 21.27 72.73
N HIS A 5 49.71 21.38 73.04
CA HIS A 5 48.74 20.29 73.00
C HIS A 5 48.56 19.78 71.56
N THR A 6 49.03 18.58 71.26
CA THR A 6 48.63 17.80 70.08
C THR A 6 47.24 17.18 70.31
N PRO A 7 46.31 17.26 69.34
CA PRO A 7 45.00 16.63 69.48
C PRO A 7 45.13 15.09 69.42
N PRO A 8 44.23 14.34 70.09
CA PRO A 8 44.35 12.90 70.22
C PRO A 8 44.14 12.18 68.87
N PRO A 9 44.85 11.05 68.62
CA PRO A 9 44.87 10.36 67.32
C PRO A 9 43.49 9.87 66.84
N GLN A 10 42.55 9.66 67.75
CA GLN A 10 41.20 9.17 67.42
C GLN A 10 40.30 10.20 66.70
N ALA A 11 40.53 11.50 66.92
CA ALA A 11 39.74 12.55 66.27
C ALA A 11 40.16 12.79 64.80
N ALA A 12 41.45 12.59 64.50
CA ALA A 12 41.99 12.66 63.15
C ALA A 12 41.49 11.49 62.29
N GLU A 13 41.56 10.25 62.82
CA GLU A 13 41.07 9.06 62.12
C GLU A 13 39.55 9.11 61.83
N ALA A 14 38.75 9.62 62.76
CA ALA A 14 37.30 9.76 62.56
C ALA A 14 36.95 10.79 61.47
N ARG A 15 37.75 11.86 61.35
CA ARG A 15 37.58 12.88 60.31
C ARG A 15 37.98 12.33 58.95
N GLU A 16 39.09 11.61 58.87
CA GLU A 16 39.59 10.97 57.64
C GLU A 16 38.62 9.90 57.12
N ARG A 17 38.03 9.08 58.00
CA ARG A 17 36.97 8.13 57.63
C ARG A 17 35.71 8.83 57.10
N ARG A 18 35.34 9.98 57.68
CA ARG A 18 34.17 10.76 57.25
C ARG A 18 34.41 11.48 55.92
N GLU A 19 35.63 11.95 55.68
CA GLU A 19 36.06 12.54 54.41
C GLU A 19 36.11 11.46 53.31
N GLY A 20 36.71 10.29 53.59
CA GLY A 20 36.71 9.16 52.66
C GLY A 20 35.30 8.63 52.33
N ALA A 21 34.39 8.57 53.29
CA ALA A 21 33.00 8.20 53.04
C ALA A 21 32.27 9.22 52.13
N ARG A 22 32.51 10.52 52.31
CA ARG A 22 31.96 11.58 51.46
C ARG A 22 32.52 11.53 50.04
N GLU A 23 33.80 11.22 49.89
CA GLU A 23 34.43 11.05 48.57
C GLU A 23 33.92 9.80 47.85
N ALA A 24 33.73 8.68 48.56
CA ALA A 24 33.12 7.47 48.02
C ALA A 24 31.67 7.68 47.58
N GLU A 25 30.90 8.48 48.31
CA GLU A 25 29.53 8.84 47.93
C GLU A 25 29.50 9.75 46.69
N ARG A 26 30.42 10.72 46.60
CA ARG A 26 30.56 11.59 45.42
C ARG A 26 31.00 10.81 44.18
N SER A 27 31.93 9.88 44.29
CA SER A 27 32.36 9.04 43.17
C SER A 27 31.26 8.10 42.70
N ARG A 28 30.48 7.52 43.62
CA ARG A 28 29.30 6.71 43.32
C ARG A 28 28.20 7.51 42.61
N ARG A 29 27.97 8.77 43.02
CA ARG A 29 26.98 9.66 42.39
C ARG A 29 27.39 10.06 40.97
N ARG A 30 28.68 10.39 40.75
CA ARG A 30 29.24 10.64 39.41
C ARG A 30 29.13 9.42 38.49
N SER A 31 29.35 8.21 39.03
CA SER A 31 29.18 6.95 38.30
C SER A 31 27.73 6.70 37.88
N LEU A 32 26.77 7.00 38.76
CA LEU A 32 25.33 6.91 38.47
C LEU A 32 24.88 7.92 37.42
N GLU A 33 25.35 9.16 37.48
CA GLU A 33 25.06 10.21 36.49
C GLU A 33 25.63 9.84 35.11
N ALA A 34 26.84 9.28 35.05
CA ALA A 34 27.44 8.78 33.81
C ALA A 34 26.60 7.64 33.20
N LEU A 35 26.14 6.69 34.02
CA LEU A 35 25.27 5.59 33.57
C LEU A 35 23.91 6.09 33.06
N GLN A 36 23.31 7.08 33.72
CA GLN A 36 22.05 7.70 33.26
C GLN A 36 22.24 8.43 31.92
N HIS A 37 23.34 9.17 31.77
CA HIS A 37 23.63 9.88 30.53
C HIS A 37 23.88 8.90 29.36
N GLU A 38 24.58 7.80 29.62
CA GLU A 38 24.79 6.73 28.64
C GLU A 38 23.47 6.02 28.27
N ALA A 39 22.59 5.77 29.24
CA ALA A 39 21.27 5.19 29.01
C ALA A 39 20.38 6.12 28.15
N LEU A 40 20.34 7.42 28.46
CA LEU A 40 19.60 8.42 27.69
C LEU A 40 20.16 8.57 26.27
N ARG A 41 21.49 8.54 26.11
CA ARG A 41 22.13 8.56 24.80
C ARG A 41 21.76 7.33 23.97
N ARG A 42 21.81 6.13 24.55
CA ARG A 42 21.37 4.88 23.90
C ARG A 42 19.89 4.92 23.54
N GLN A 43 19.04 5.49 24.41
CA GLN A 43 17.62 5.68 24.13
C GLN A 43 17.41 6.63 22.95
N ARG A 44 18.08 7.79 22.91
CA ARG A 44 18.01 8.72 21.77
C ARG A 44 18.55 8.12 20.49
N GLU A 45 19.65 7.36 20.54
CA GLU A 45 20.19 6.65 19.38
C GLU A 45 19.23 5.54 18.89
N PHE A 46 18.54 4.86 19.80
CA PHE A 46 17.50 3.88 19.48
C PHE A 46 16.27 4.56 18.88
N GLU A 47 15.80 5.66 19.47
CA GLU A 47 14.70 6.47 18.95
C GLU A 47 15.02 7.11 17.60
N ARG A 48 16.29 7.46 17.33
CA ARG A 48 16.75 7.94 16.02
C ARG A 48 16.82 6.83 14.98
N LYS A 49 17.20 5.60 15.38
CA LYS A 49 17.23 4.40 14.51
C LYS A 49 15.84 3.78 14.31
N GLU A 50 14.92 3.93 15.27
CA GLU A 50 13.50 3.58 15.16
C GLU A 50 12.66 4.74 14.60
N GLY A 51 13.25 5.93 14.52
CA GLY A 51 12.75 7.09 13.78
C GLY A 51 12.32 6.61 12.41
N GLY A 52 11.01 6.62 12.21
CA GLY A 52 10.36 5.61 11.39
C GLY A 52 10.75 5.57 9.91
N SER A 53 11.40 6.62 9.40
CA SER A 53 11.72 6.80 7.99
C SER A 53 12.60 5.65 7.46
N ALA A 54 13.77 5.39 8.06
CA ALA A 54 14.74 4.47 7.48
C ALA A 54 14.24 3.01 7.31
N ARG A 55 13.35 2.52 8.19
CA ARG A 55 12.74 1.19 8.02
C ARG A 55 11.59 1.18 7.00
N GLN A 56 10.90 2.30 6.83
CA GLN A 56 9.87 2.46 5.81
C GLN A 56 10.51 2.53 4.42
N ASP A 57 11.55 3.35 4.29
CA ASP A 57 12.28 3.55 3.02
C ASP A 57 12.84 2.21 2.50
N VAL A 58 13.41 1.39 3.37
CA VAL A 58 13.92 0.05 3.01
C VAL A 58 12.79 -0.93 2.63
N GLN A 59 11.62 -0.86 3.28
CA GLN A 59 10.47 -1.72 2.93
C GLN A 59 9.81 -1.28 1.62
N GLU A 60 9.75 0.02 1.38
CA GLU A 60 9.19 0.63 0.17
C GLU A 60 10.07 0.34 -1.05
N GLU A 61 11.39 0.48 -0.91
CA GLU A 61 12.35 0.13 -1.96
C GLU A 61 12.32 -1.36 -2.31
N ALA A 62 12.19 -2.24 -1.31
CA ALA A 62 12.01 -3.68 -1.54
C ALA A 62 10.70 -4.00 -2.26
N ALA A 63 9.60 -3.31 -1.89
CA ALA A 63 8.31 -3.46 -2.54
C ALA A 63 8.36 -2.98 -4.01
N LEU A 64 9.00 -1.84 -4.28
CA LEU A 64 9.23 -1.31 -5.62
C LEU A 64 10.07 -2.25 -6.49
N ARG A 65 11.15 -2.82 -5.94
CA ARG A 65 11.97 -3.82 -6.65
C ARG A 65 11.21 -5.11 -6.94
N GLN A 66 10.43 -5.61 -5.99
CA GLN A 66 9.58 -6.78 -6.21
C GLN A 66 8.53 -6.49 -7.28
N TYR A 67 7.91 -5.31 -7.21
CA TYR A 67 6.94 -4.84 -8.18
C TYR A 67 7.54 -4.76 -9.59
N GLY A 68 8.71 -4.14 -9.77
CA GLY A 68 9.37 -4.05 -11.08
C GLY A 68 9.66 -5.42 -11.70
N ARG A 69 9.93 -6.44 -10.87
CA ARG A 69 10.05 -7.83 -11.34
C ARG A 69 8.72 -8.40 -11.82
N GLU A 70 7.66 -8.24 -11.06
CA GLU A 70 6.32 -8.72 -11.44
C GLU A 70 5.81 -8.02 -12.70
N LEU A 71 5.97 -6.70 -12.80
CA LEU A 71 5.59 -5.94 -14.00
C LEU A 71 6.31 -6.47 -15.25
N ARG A 72 7.63 -6.67 -15.18
CA ARG A 72 8.41 -7.20 -16.31
C ARG A 72 7.93 -8.58 -16.73
N LYS A 73 7.56 -9.46 -15.78
CA LYS A 73 6.99 -10.78 -16.10
C LYS A 73 5.69 -10.65 -16.89
N VAL A 74 4.81 -9.75 -16.46
CA VAL A 74 3.52 -9.49 -17.12
C VAL A 74 3.75 -8.99 -18.52
N LEU A 75 4.55 -7.94 -18.66
CA LEU A 75 4.91 -7.39 -19.96
C LEU A 75 5.50 -8.47 -20.86
N THR A 76 6.40 -9.32 -20.36
CA THR A 76 7.00 -10.38 -21.19
C THR A 76 5.98 -11.44 -21.63
N ALA A 77 5.00 -11.75 -20.78
CA ALA A 77 4.03 -12.82 -20.99
C ALA A 77 2.75 -12.38 -21.72
N SER A 78 2.43 -11.09 -21.74
CA SER A 78 1.19 -10.56 -22.31
C SER A 78 1.33 -10.07 -23.74
N ASP A 79 0.32 -10.35 -24.57
CA ASP A 79 0.12 -9.76 -25.89
C ASP A 79 -0.67 -8.44 -25.80
N VAL A 80 -1.59 -8.33 -24.84
CA VAL A 80 -2.38 -7.13 -24.54
C VAL A 80 -2.24 -6.77 -23.06
N VAL A 81 -2.08 -5.50 -22.74
CA VAL A 81 -2.02 -4.98 -21.38
C VAL A 81 -3.26 -4.12 -21.13
N LEU A 82 -4.02 -4.48 -20.09
CA LEU A 82 -5.11 -3.68 -19.54
C LEU A 82 -4.62 -2.90 -18.34
N GLU A 83 -4.55 -1.58 -18.45
CA GLU A 83 -4.27 -0.71 -17.31
C GLU A 83 -5.59 -0.24 -16.67
N VAL A 84 -5.85 -0.71 -15.46
CA VAL A 84 -7.10 -0.43 -14.75
C VAL A 84 -6.95 0.81 -13.89
N LEU A 85 -7.82 1.80 -14.13
CA LEU A 85 -7.86 3.10 -13.45
C LEU A 85 -9.12 3.20 -12.57
N ASP A 86 -9.05 3.98 -11.49
CA ASP A 86 -10.22 4.34 -10.68
C ASP A 86 -10.85 5.62 -11.25
N ALA A 87 -12.15 5.59 -11.59
CA ALA A 87 -12.85 6.71 -12.22
C ALA A 87 -12.83 8.01 -11.39
N ARG A 88 -12.61 7.93 -10.08
CA ARG A 88 -12.61 9.10 -9.19
C ARG A 88 -11.34 9.94 -9.29
N ASP A 89 -10.19 9.31 -9.55
CA ASP A 89 -8.89 9.97 -9.79
C ASP A 89 -8.08 9.16 -10.83
N PRO A 90 -8.46 9.23 -12.12
CA PRO A 90 -7.81 8.41 -13.15
C PRO A 90 -6.34 8.77 -13.31
N GLN A 91 -6.00 10.06 -13.32
CA GLN A 91 -4.62 10.53 -13.47
C GLN A 91 -3.72 10.08 -12.33
N GLY A 92 -4.19 10.16 -11.07
CA GLY A 92 -3.43 9.66 -9.94
C GLY A 92 -3.24 8.14 -9.92
N CYS A 93 -4.03 7.39 -10.69
CA CYS A 93 -3.92 5.93 -10.80
C CYS A 93 -3.12 5.46 -12.03
N ARG A 94 -2.73 6.35 -12.94
CA ARG A 94 -1.94 6.02 -14.14
C ARG A 94 -0.47 5.78 -13.79
N SER A 95 0.20 4.97 -14.60
CA SER A 95 1.64 4.74 -14.50
C SER A 95 2.34 5.11 -15.81
N PRO A 96 2.85 6.35 -15.95
CA PRO A 96 3.57 6.78 -17.15
C PRO A 96 4.75 5.88 -17.50
N GLN A 97 5.42 5.28 -16.50
CA GLN A 97 6.54 4.37 -16.74
C GLN A 97 6.09 3.06 -17.39
N LEU A 98 4.92 2.53 -17.01
CA LEU A 98 4.33 1.36 -17.66
C LEU A 98 3.95 1.70 -19.10
N GLU A 99 3.28 2.83 -19.31
CA GLU A 99 2.84 3.28 -20.64
C GLU A 99 4.03 3.46 -21.59
N ALA A 100 5.10 4.11 -21.11
CA ALA A 100 6.36 4.26 -21.83
C ALA A 100 7.02 2.90 -22.12
N ALA A 101 7.04 1.98 -21.15
CA ALA A 101 7.61 0.65 -21.35
C ALA A 101 6.87 -0.16 -22.42
N VAL A 102 5.53 -0.11 -22.44
CA VAL A 102 4.72 -0.76 -23.49
C VAL A 102 4.95 -0.08 -24.84
N ARG A 103 5.05 1.25 -24.88
CA ARG A 103 5.35 2.01 -26.11
C ARG A 103 6.72 1.64 -26.68
N CYS A 104 7.75 1.53 -25.84
CA CYS A 104 9.09 1.09 -26.22
C CYS A 104 9.15 -0.37 -26.68
N ALA A 105 8.23 -1.23 -26.22
CA ALA A 105 8.12 -2.61 -26.70
C ALA A 105 7.55 -2.72 -28.14
N GLY A 106 7.14 -1.60 -28.74
CA GLY A 106 6.68 -1.50 -30.12
C GLY A 106 5.31 -2.13 -30.36
N HIS A 107 4.98 -2.45 -31.62
CA HIS A 107 3.67 -2.97 -32.01
C HIS A 107 3.34 -4.37 -31.48
N ARG A 108 4.27 -5.03 -30.78
CA ARG A 108 4.07 -6.37 -30.22
C ARG A 108 3.06 -6.37 -29.08
N GLN A 109 2.91 -5.26 -28.36
CA GLN A 109 2.02 -5.14 -27.21
C GLN A 109 1.03 -4.02 -27.40
N ARG A 110 -0.24 -4.30 -27.10
CA ARG A 110 -1.32 -3.30 -27.13
C ARG A 110 -1.65 -2.87 -25.72
N LEU A 111 -1.79 -1.56 -25.50
CA LEU A 111 -2.25 -0.99 -24.24
C LEU A 111 -3.71 -0.55 -24.39
N VAL A 112 -4.55 -0.94 -23.44
CA VAL A 112 -5.95 -0.50 -23.32
C VAL A 112 -6.18 -0.03 -21.89
N LEU A 113 -6.73 1.16 -21.73
CA LEU A 113 -7.13 1.68 -20.44
C LEU A 113 -8.53 1.19 -20.08
N VAL A 114 -8.73 0.82 -18.82
CA VAL A 114 -10.05 0.46 -18.28
C VAL A 114 -10.39 1.39 -17.13
N LEU A 115 -11.33 2.30 -17.38
CA LEU A 115 -11.85 3.22 -16.38
C LEU A 115 -12.89 2.50 -15.52
N ASN A 116 -12.48 2.02 -14.35
CA ASN A 116 -13.31 1.21 -13.45
C ASN A 116 -13.98 2.05 -12.35
N LYS A 117 -15.01 1.51 -11.70
CA LYS A 117 -15.81 2.15 -10.64
C LYS A 117 -16.59 3.38 -11.11
N ILE A 118 -17.04 3.35 -12.35
CA ILE A 118 -17.86 4.40 -12.96
C ILE A 118 -19.19 4.65 -12.21
N ASP A 119 -19.61 3.73 -11.36
CA ASP A 119 -20.78 3.87 -10.49
C ASP A 119 -20.58 4.87 -9.33
N LEU A 120 -19.33 5.23 -9.03
CA LEU A 120 -19.00 6.20 -7.98
C LEU A 120 -18.89 7.64 -8.49
N VAL A 121 -19.06 7.87 -9.79
CA VAL A 121 -18.79 9.15 -10.46
C VAL A 121 -19.98 9.53 -11.34
N PRO A 122 -20.37 10.82 -11.39
CA PRO A 122 -21.41 11.30 -12.31
C PRO A 122 -21.10 10.97 -13.78
N ARG A 123 -22.14 10.70 -14.58
CA ARG A 123 -22.00 10.22 -15.97
C ARG A 123 -21.29 11.23 -16.88
N ASP A 124 -21.60 12.50 -16.72
CA ASP A 124 -21.00 13.63 -17.42
C ASP A 124 -19.49 13.70 -17.17
N VAL A 125 -19.07 13.48 -15.93
CA VAL A 125 -17.65 13.43 -15.55
C VAL A 125 -16.97 12.19 -16.14
N VAL A 126 -17.62 11.02 -16.09
CA VAL A 126 -17.12 9.79 -16.73
C VAL A 126 -16.93 10.01 -18.24
N ALA A 127 -17.89 10.65 -18.90
CA ALA A 127 -17.80 10.96 -20.32
C ALA A 127 -16.66 11.93 -20.66
N ALA A 128 -16.48 12.97 -19.84
CA ALA A 128 -15.37 13.90 -19.99
C ALA A 128 -14.01 13.19 -19.85
N TRP A 129 -13.88 12.28 -18.87
CA TRP A 129 -12.68 11.45 -18.71
C TRP A 129 -12.46 10.49 -19.87
N LEU A 130 -13.50 9.83 -20.36
CA LEU A 130 -13.39 8.94 -21.54
C LEU A 130 -12.90 9.72 -22.76
N LYS A 131 -13.47 10.91 -23.02
CA LYS A 131 -13.03 11.78 -24.11
C LYS A 131 -11.55 12.16 -23.97
N TYR A 132 -11.14 12.56 -22.76
CA TYR A 132 -9.76 12.93 -22.47
C TYR A 132 -8.81 11.73 -22.68
N LEU A 133 -9.11 10.56 -22.10
CA LEU A 133 -8.22 9.39 -22.14
C LEU A 133 -8.16 8.75 -23.53
N ARG A 134 -9.26 8.76 -24.29
CA ARG A 134 -9.31 8.24 -25.67
C ARG A 134 -8.46 9.04 -26.66
N ALA A 135 -8.11 10.28 -26.33
CA ALA A 135 -7.14 11.03 -27.11
C ALA A 135 -5.73 10.40 -27.04
N GLU A 136 -5.42 9.67 -25.96
CA GLU A 136 -4.10 9.07 -25.74
C GLU A 136 -4.10 7.54 -25.99
N PHE A 137 -5.11 6.82 -25.49
CA PHE A 137 -5.17 5.35 -25.54
C PHE A 137 -6.62 4.82 -25.64
N PRO A 138 -6.84 3.63 -26.24
CA PRO A 138 -8.16 3.01 -26.24
C PRO A 138 -8.65 2.85 -24.81
N THR A 139 -9.81 3.44 -24.49
CA THR A 139 -10.33 3.47 -23.12
C THR A 139 -11.76 2.95 -23.06
N VAL A 140 -11.99 1.97 -22.17
CA VAL A 140 -13.29 1.36 -21.91
C VAL A 140 -13.77 1.71 -20.50
N ALA A 141 -15.00 2.19 -20.38
CA ALA A 141 -15.67 2.34 -19.09
C ALA A 141 -16.15 0.99 -18.56
N PHE A 142 -15.95 0.76 -17.27
CA PHE A 142 -16.25 -0.52 -16.64
C PHE A 142 -16.79 -0.35 -15.23
N LYS A 143 -17.78 -1.18 -14.90
CA LYS A 143 -18.22 -1.41 -13.54
C LYS A 143 -18.07 -2.89 -13.22
N ALA A 144 -17.24 -3.22 -12.24
CA ALA A 144 -17.13 -4.58 -11.74
C ALA A 144 -18.38 -5.01 -10.94
N CYS A 145 -18.70 -6.30 -10.99
CA CYS A 145 -19.75 -6.91 -10.19
C CYS A 145 -19.38 -6.86 -8.70
N THR A 146 -20.30 -6.37 -7.87
CA THR A 146 -20.13 -6.25 -6.41
C THR A 146 -20.83 -7.39 -5.65
N GLN A 147 -21.43 -8.35 -6.37
CA GLN A 147 -22.16 -9.46 -5.77
C GLN A 147 -21.26 -10.39 -4.95
N GLN A 148 -21.81 -10.90 -3.87
CA GLN A 148 -21.11 -11.83 -2.97
C GLN A 148 -21.11 -13.29 -3.45
N GLN A 149 -21.95 -13.62 -4.43
CA GLN A 149 -22.05 -14.97 -4.99
C GLN A 149 -20.71 -15.41 -5.61
N SER A 150 -20.44 -16.72 -5.55
CA SER A 150 -19.19 -17.31 -6.06
C SER A 150 -19.23 -17.65 -7.55
N ARG A 151 -20.43 -17.87 -8.10
CA ARG A 151 -20.69 -18.24 -9.50
C ARG A 151 -21.87 -17.43 -10.04
N ASN A 152 -22.02 -17.41 -11.37
CA ASN A 152 -23.13 -16.76 -12.08
C ASN A 152 -23.25 -15.26 -11.76
N LEU A 153 -22.11 -14.58 -11.65
CA LEU A 153 -22.09 -13.14 -11.45
C LEU A 153 -22.85 -12.45 -12.58
N LYS A 154 -23.79 -11.58 -12.23
CA LYS A 154 -24.64 -10.89 -13.21
C LYS A 154 -23.82 -9.90 -14.05
N GLN A 155 -24.03 -9.93 -15.36
CA GLN A 155 -23.53 -8.94 -16.30
C GLN A 155 -24.72 -8.28 -17.01
N SER A 156 -24.73 -6.96 -17.07
CA SER A 156 -25.59 -6.19 -17.95
C SER A 156 -25.00 -6.19 -19.36
N ARG A 157 -25.85 -6.40 -20.36
CA ARG A 157 -25.48 -6.26 -21.77
C ARG A 157 -25.69 -4.85 -22.32
N LEU A 158 -26.21 -3.95 -21.50
CA LEU A 158 -26.44 -2.56 -21.88
C LEU A 158 -25.08 -1.83 -21.96
N PRO A 159 -24.86 -1.02 -23.00
CA PRO A 159 -23.77 -0.06 -23.03
C PRO A 159 -23.75 0.79 -21.76
N VAL A 160 -22.55 1.17 -21.30
CA VAL A 160 -22.39 2.02 -20.11
C VAL A 160 -23.20 3.30 -20.23
N ALA A 161 -23.17 3.91 -21.40
CA ALA A 161 -23.79 5.18 -21.66
C ALA A 161 -25.33 5.10 -21.50
N THR A 162 -25.95 4.03 -22.01
CA THR A 162 -27.42 3.83 -21.97
C THR A 162 -27.90 3.05 -20.75
N ALA A 163 -27.01 2.53 -19.91
CA ALA A 163 -27.39 1.79 -18.72
C ALA A 163 -28.18 2.69 -17.77
N PRO A 164 -29.36 2.29 -17.25
CA PRO A 164 -30.11 3.11 -16.29
C PRO A 164 -29.37 3.20 -14.95
N GLU A 165 -29.65 4.26 -14.17
CA GLU A 165 -28.98 4.48 -12.88
C GLU A 165 -29.19 3.33 -11.92
N GLU A 166 -30.33 2.66 -11.95
CA GLU A 166 -30.61 1.47 -11.14
C GLU A 166 -29.64 0.31 -11.42
N VAL A 167 -29.22 0.14 -12.67
CA VAL A 167 -28.23 -0.89 -13.06
C VAL A 167 -26.82 -0.43 -12.64
N LEU A 168 -26.53 0.86 -12.77
CA LEU A 168 -25.28 1.46 -12.28
C LEU A 168 -25.22 1.55 -10.74
N ALA A 169 -26.33 1.50 -10.02
CA ALA A 169 -26.38 1.40 -8.56
C ALA A 169 -26.45 -0.07 -8.08
N GLY A 170 -26.98 -0.96 -8.92
CA GLY A 170 -27.16 -2.38 -8.61
C GLY A 170 -25.85 -3.18 -8.54
N GLY A 171 -25.95 -4.48 -8.26
CA GLY A 171 -24.76 -5.33 -8.12
C GLY A 171 -24.14 -5.84 -9.43
N ALA A 172 -24.77 -5.59 -10.58
CA ALA A 172 -24.36 -6.18 -11.86
C ALA A 172 -23.13 -5.49 -12.45
N CYS A 173 -22.34 -6.25 -13.20
CA CYS A 173 -21.25 -5.69 -14.00
C CYS A 173 -21.79 -4.96 -15.23
N VAL A 174 -21.18 -3.85 -15.61
CA VAL A 174 -21.46 -3.07 -16.83
C VAL A 174 -20.16 -2.84 -17.58
N GLY A 175 -20.19 -2.89 -18.92
CA GLY A 175 -19.00 -2.67 -19.77
C GLY A 175 -18.21 -3.93 -20.15
N ALA A 176 -18.57 -5.11 -19.60
CA ALA A 176 -17.92 -6.38 -19.95
C ALA A 176 -17.99 -6.72 -21.43
N ASP A 177 -19.16 -6.58 -22.06
CA ASP A 177 -19.33 -6.90 -23.48
C ASP A 177 -18.47 -6.02 -24.38
N CYS A 178 -18.32 -4.73 -24.03
CA CYS A 178 -17.44 -3.81 -24.75
C CYS A 178 -15.98 -4.27 -24.66
N LEU A 179 -15.49 -4.55 -23.45
CA LEU A 179 -14.12 -4.99 -23.24
C LEU A 179 -13.84 -6.34 -23.93
N LEU A 180 -14.77 -7.28 -23.87
CA LEU A 180 -14.65 -8.58 -24.56
C LEU A 180 -14.61 -8.44 -26.08
N ARG A 181 -15.39 -7.52 -26.66
CA ARG A 181 -15.32 -7.24 -28.11
C ARG A 181 -13.96 -6.69 -28.51
N VAL A 182 -13.42 -5.76 -27.72
CA VAL A 182 -12.07 -5.19 -27.95
C VAL A 182 -11.01 -6.29 -27.91
N LEU A 183 -11.04 -7.14 -26.87
CA LEU A 183 -10.11 -8.27 -26.74
C LEU A 183 -10.27 -9.30 -27.87
N ALA A 184 -11.51 -9.61 -28.27
CA ALA A 184 -11.79 -10.52 -29.37
C ALA A 184 -11.27 -9.99 -30.72
N ASN A 185 -11.33 -8.68 -30.94
CA ASN A 185 -10.77 -8.05 -32.15
C ASN A 185 -9.24 -8.18 -32.15
N TYR A 186 -8.58 -7.93 -31.02
CA TYR A 186 -7.13 -8.15 -30.91
C TYR A 186 -6.74 -9.63 -31.12
N SER A 187 -7.57 -10.56 -30.64
CA SER A 187 -7.38 -12.00 -30.89
C SER A 187 -7.46 -12.39 -32.35
N ARG A 188 -8.21 -11.64 -33.18
CA ARG A 188 -8.34 -11.91 -34.63
C ARG A 188 -7.24 -11.26 -35.45
N SER A 189 -6.70 -10.13 -34.98
CA SER A 189 -5.64 -9.39 -35.66
C SER A 189 -4.22 -9.93 -35.42
N GLY A 190 -4.04 -10.86 -34.49
CA GLY A 190 -2.73 -11.42 -34.16
C GLY A 190 -2.30 -12.54 -35.11
N GLU A 191 -1.01 -12.59 -35.43
CA GLU A 191 -0.43 -13.70 -36.20
C GLU A 191 -0.40 -15.00 -35.36
N VAL A 192 -1.05 -16.04 -35.91
CA VAL A 192 -0.83 -17.49 -35.65
C VAL A 192 -1.12 -18.04 -34.23
N LYS A 193 -1.24 -17.22 -33.18
CA LYS A 193 -1.58 -17.72 -31.83
C LYS A 193 -3.08 -18.05 -31.69
N THR A 194 -3.39 -19.24 -31.19
CA THR A 194 -4.76 -19.70 -30.90
C THR A 194 -5.39 -19.03 -29.66
N THR A 195 -4.55 -18.49 -28.77
CA THR A 195 -4.93 -17.86 -27.51
C THR A 195 -4.12 -16.59 -27.30
N ILE A 196 -4.78 -15.46 -27.00
CA ILE A 196 -4.14 -14.22 -26.55
C ILE A 196 -3.99 -14.20 -25.03
N THR A 197 -2.87 -13.68 -24.57
CA THR A 197 -2.61 -13.47 -23.14
C THR A 197 -2.76 -11.98 -22.81
N VAL A 198 -3.61 -11.68 -21.83
CA VAL A 198 -3.97 -10.32 -21.43
C VAL A 198 -3.48 -10.05 -20.01
N GLY A 199 -2.53 -9.13 -19.85
CA GLY A 199 -2.03 -8.69 -18.54
C GLY A 199 -2.92 -7.62 -17.92
N VAL A 200 -3.39 -7.81 -16.69
CA VAL A 200 -4.20 -6.82 -15.97
C VAL A 200 -3.34 -6.13 -14.91
N VAL A 201 -3.02 -4.86 -15.15
CA VAL A 201 -2.12 -4.03 -14.32
C VAL A 201 -2.85 -2.78 -13.83
N GLY A 202 -2.26 -2.09 -12.86
CA GLY A 202 -2.82 -0.85 -12.28
C GLY A 202 -2.70 -0.76 -10.77
N TYR A 203 -3.07 0.40 -10.25
CA TYR A 203 -2.91 0.79 -8.84
C TYR A 203 -3.61 -0.20 -7.87
N PRO A 204 -3.15 -0.41 -6.61
CA PRO A 204 -3.89 -1.25 -5.67
C PRO A 204 -5.34 -0.79 -5.51
N ASN A 205 -6.25 -1.71 -5.23
CA ASN A 205 -7.66 -1.42 -4.96
C ASN A 205 -8.47 -0.71 -6.08
N VAL A 206 -7.91 -0.49 -7.28
CA VAL A 206 -8.67 -0.01 -8.45
C VAL A 206 -9.71 -1.03 -8.94
N GLY A 207 -9.57 -2.31 -8.55
CA GLY A 207 -10.53 -3.38 -8.86
C GLY A 207 -10.10 -4.38 -9.93
N LYS A 208 -8.79 -4.57 -10.16
CA LYS A 208 -8.22 -5.56 -11.10
C LYS A 208 -8.83 -6.97 -10.97
N SER A 209 -8.70 -7.57 -9.78
CA SER A 209 -9.23 -8.92 -9.53
C SER A 209 -10.77 -8.98 -9.60
N SER A 210 -11.45 -7.88 -9.25
CA SER A 210 -12.90 -7.76 -9.40
C SER A 210 -13.33 -7.69 -10.87
N LEU A 211 -12.55 -7.01 -11.71
CA LEU A 211 -12.74 -6.97 -13.17
C LEU A 211 -12.59 -8.37 -13.76
N ILE A 212 -11.53 -9.11 -13.41
CA ILE A 212 -11.30 -10.48 -13.87
C ILE A 212 -12.47 -11.39 -13.48
N ASN A 213 -12.89 -11.35 -12.21
CA ASN A 213 -14.03 -12.13 -11.73
C ASN A 213 -15.32 -11.77 -12.47
N SER A 214 -15.52 -10.48 -12.75
CA SER A 214 -16.67 -9.99 -13.49
C SER A 214 -16.69 -10.53 -14.90
N LEU A 215 -15.57 -10.46 -15.63
CA LEU A 215 -15.43 -11.04 -16.97
C LEU A 215 -15.64 -12.56 -16.96
N LYS A 216 -15.05 -13.26 -16.00
CA LYS A 216 -15.17 -14.72 -15.86
C LYS A 216 -16.56 -15.18 -15.41
N ARG A 217 -17.37 -14.28 -14.86
CA ARG A 217 -18.66 -14.55 -14.20
C ARG A 217 -18.56 -15.50 -13.00
N SER A 218 -17.39 -15.59 -12.39
CA SER A 218 -17.13 -16.39 -11.19
C SER A 218 -15.98 -15.79 -10.36
N ARG A 219 -15.87 -16.18 -9.09
CA ARG A 219 -14.80 -15.75 -8.19
C ARG A 219 -13.53 -16.59 -8.38
N ALA A 220 -12.78 -16.31 -9.44
CA ALA A 220 -11.50 -16.95 -9.72
C ALA A 220 -10.35 -16.36 -8.89
N CYS A 221 -10.35 -15.05 -8.67
CA CYS A 221 -9.34 -14.33 -7.91
C CYS A 221 -9.89 -13.88 -6.55
N GLY A 222 -9.05 -13.88 -5.52
CA GLY A 222 -9.37 -13.30 -4.22
C GLY A 222 -9.56 -11.79 -4.31
N VAL A 223 -10.62 -11.26 -3.70
CA VAL A 223 -10.94 -9.82 -3.70
C VAL A 223 -11.08 -9.31 -2.27
N GLY A 224 -10.62 -8.08 -2.02
CA GLY A 224 -10.76 -7.41 -0.73
C GLY A 224 -10.40 -5.94 -0.83
N ALA A 225 -10.90 -5.15 0.11
CA ALA A 225 -10.61 -3.71 0.20
C ALA A 225 -9.20 -3.40 0.75
N THR A 226 -8.54 -4.40 1.32
CA THR A 226 -7.18 -4.25 1.84
C THR A 226 -6.17 -4.42 0.70
N PRO A 227 -5.22 -3.50 0.51
CA PRO A 227 -4.14 -3.67 -0.44
C PRO A 227 -3.32 -4.94 -0.18
N GLY A 228 -2.80 -5.56 -1.24
CA GLY A 228 -1.91 -6.73 -1.13
C GLY A 228 -2.64 -8.07 -0.95
N VAL A 229 -3.92 -8.15 -1.31
CA VAL A 229 -4.64 -9.43 -1.46
C VAL A 229 -4.00 -10.26 -2.57
N THR A 230 -3.83 -9.68 -3.77
CA THR A 230 -3.08 -10.28 -4.88
C THR A 230 -1.59 -10.03 -4.65
N ARG A 231 -0.84 -11.08 -4.30
CA ARG A 231 0.60 -11.01 -3.99
C ARG A 231 1.52 -11.53 -5.09
N CYS A 232 0.98 -12.40 -5.93
CA CYS A 232 1.70 -13.08 -7.00
C CYS A 232 0.87 -13.00 -8.28
N LEU A 233 1.57 -13.02 -9.42
CA LEU A 233 0.95 -13.18 -10.73
C LEU A 233 0.14 -14.47 -10.80
N GLN A 234 -1.09 -14.38 -11.31
CA GLN A 234 -2.02 -15.51 -11.45
C GLN A 234 -2.55 -15.58 -12.87
N ALA A 235 -2.64 -16.78 -13.46
CA ALA A 235 -3.30 -16.95 -14.75
C ALA A 235 -4.75 -17.43 -14.56
N VAL A 236 -5.69 -16.79 -15.24
CA VAL A 236 -7.12 -17.15 -15.25
C VAL A 236 -7.56 -17.34 -16.69
N GLN A 237 -7.92 -18.57 -17.05
CA GLN A 237 -8.47 -18.86 -18.37
C GLN A 237 -9.90 -18.32 -18.47
N LEU A 238 -10.13 -17.35 -19.36
CA LEU A 238 -11.46 -16.76 -19.54
C LEU A 238 -12.33 -17.66 -20.42
N ASP A 239 -11.86 -17.94 -21.63
CA ASP A 239 -12.47 -18.83 -22.62
C ASP A 239 -11.39 -19.62 -23.38
N ARG A 240 -11.66 -20.15 -24.58
CA ARG A 240 -10.65 -20.91 -25.35
C ARG A 240 -9.56 -20.03 -26.00
N HIS A 241 -9.84 -18.74 -26.19
CA HIS A 241 -9.01 -17.80 -26.95
C HIS A 241 -8.38 -16.71 -26.09
N ILE A 242 -8.84 -16.53 -24.85
CA ILE A 242 -8.39 -15.44 -23.97
C ILE A 242 -7.95 -16.01 -22.62
N GLN A 243 -6.72 -15.70 -22.26
CA GLN A 243 -6.16 -15.94 -20.92
C GLN A 243 -5.85 -14.59 -20.25
N LEU A 244 -6.32 -14.40 -19.02
CA LEU A 244 -6.07 -13.19 -18.24
C LEU A 244 -4.94 -13.44 -17.22
N LEU A 245 -4.06 -12.47 -17.00
CA LEU A 245 -3.06 -12.50 -15.94
C LEU A 245 -3.41 -11.45 -14.87
N ASP A 246 -3.73 -11.90 -13.65
CA ASP A 246 -3.96 -11.01 -12.50
C ASP A 246 -2.63 -10.64 -11.85
N CYS A 247 -2.32 -9.34 -11.80
CA CYS A 247 -1.06 -8.84 -11.31
C CYS A 247 -1.23 -8.16 -9.94
N PRO A 248 -0.23 -8.22 -9.05
CA PRO A 248 -0.25 -7.45 -7.81
C PRO A 248 -0.39 -5.94 -8.11
N GLY A 249 -1.01 -5.21 -7.19
CA GLY A 249 -1.21 -3.77 -7.35
C GLY A 249 0.10 -2.99 -7.40
N VAL A 250 0.14 -2.01 -8.29
CA VAL A 250 1.31 -1.19 -8.60
C VAL A 250 1.27 0.13 -7.85
N VAL A 251 2.26 0.42 -7.00
CA VAL A 251 2.42 1.78 -6.48
C VAL A 251 3.75 2.31 -7.00
N MET A 252 3.68 3.28 -7.90
CA MET A 252 4.85 4.04 -8.36
C MET A 252 4.53 5.51 -8.15
N GLU A 253 4.72 5.98 -6.91
CA GLU A 253 4.64 7.40 -6.60
C GLU A 253 6.05 7.93 -6.45
N THR A 254 6.47 8.79 -7.37
CA THR A 254 7.73 9.54 -7.26
C THR A 254 7.34 10.99 -7.03
N GLY A 255 7.73 11.56 -5.88
CA GLY A 255 7.46 12.97 -5.55
C GLY A 255 6.02 13.33 -5.17
N ALA A 256 5.14 12.35 -4.91
CA ALA A 256 3.79 12.65 -4.42
C ALA A 256 3.79 12.96 -2.92
N PRO A 257 2.86 13.80 -2.42
CA PRO A 257 2.77 14.09 -1.00
C PRO A 257 2.45 12.81 -0.20
N PRO A 258 2.94 12.66 1.05
CA PRO A 258 2.78 11.43 1.85
C PRO A 258 1.33 10.97 2.06
N ALA A 259 0.36 11.87 1.88
CA ALA A 259 -1.07 11.58 1.97
C ALA A 259 -1.64 10.93 0.70
N ALA A 260 -0.99 11.05 -0.46
CA ALA A 260 -1.55 10.65 -1.75
C ALA A 260 -1.82 9.14 -1.86
N ALA A 261 -0.81 8.30 -1.59
CA ALA A 261 -0.98 6.84 -1.58
C ALA A 261 -2.09 6.34 -0.64
N PRO A 262 -2.18 6.81 0.63
CA PRO A 262 -3.32 6.50 1.50
C PRO A 262 -4.69 6.90 0.91
N LEU A 263 -4.80 8.08 0.30
CA LEU A 263 -6.07 8.57 -0.28
C LEU A 263 -6.51 7.78 -1.50
N ARG A 264 -5.56 7.26 -2.30
CA ARG A 264 -5.83 6.34 -3.42
C ARG A 264 -6.02 4.89 -3.00
N GLY A 265 -5.87 4.60 -1.70
CA GLY A 265 -6.05 3.26 -1.15
C GLY A 265 -4.92 2.29 -1.49
N ALA A 266 -3.69 2.79 -1.70
CA ALA A 266 -2.50 1.94 -1.83
C ALA A 266 -2.06 1.29 -0.51
N LEU A 267 -2.34 1.95 0.61
CA LEU A 267 -1.95 1.51 1.94
C LEU A 267 -3.19 1.19 2.78
N ALA A 268 -3.12 0.11 3.54
CA ALA A 268 -4.20 -0.26 4.45
C ALA A 268 -4.31 0.80 5.56
N PRO A 269 -5.48 1.42 5.79
CA PRO A 269 -5.64 2.49 6.79
C PRO A 269 -5.17 2.08 8.20
N GLN A 270 -5.31 0.80 8.55
CA GLN A 270 -4.91 0.22 9.84
C GLN A 270 -3.38 0.12 10.04
N ARG A 271 -2.61 0.16 8.95
CA ARG A 271 -1.14 0.06 8.96
C ARG A 271 -0.46 1.42 8.88
N LEU A 272 -1.23 2.49 8.69
CA LEU A 272 -0.71 3.85 8.68
C LEU A 272 -0.22 4.21 10.07
N ARG A 273 0.98 4.77 10.16
CA ARG A 273 1.53 5.30 11.41
C ARG A 273 0.83 6.57 11.83
N ASP A 274 0.51 7.40 10.84
CA ASP A 274 -0.28 8.61 11.03
C ASP A 274 -1.48 8.63 10.06
N PRO A 275 -2.65 8.16 10.51
CA PRO A 275 -3.88 8.29 9.73
C PRO A 275 -4.51 9.69 9.84
N LEU A 276 -4.05 10.56 10.75
CA LEU A 276 -4.63 11.90 10.95
C LEU A 276 -4.29 12.81 9.77
N THR A 277 -3.07 12.77 9.27
CA THR A 277 -2.64 13.59 8.11
C THR A 277 -3.49 13.35 6.86
N PRO A 278 -3.65 12.10 6.35
CA PRO A 278 -4.50 11.87 5.19
C PRO A 278 -5.99 12.10 5.50
N ALA A 279 -6.45 11.86 6.74
CA ALA A 279 -7.81 12.21 7.13
C ALA A 279 -8.06 13.73 7.09
N ALA A 280 -7.10 14.53 7.56
CA ALA A 280 -7.16 15.98 7.48
C ALA A 280 -7.17 16.48 6.03
N ALA A 281 -6.42 15.83 5.13
CA ALA A 281 -6.46 16.13 3.71
C ALA A 281 -7.86 15.88 3.10
N ILE A 282 -8.57 14.82 3.53
CA ILE A 282 -9.98 14.60 3.14
C ILE A 282 -10.87 15.73 3.65
N LEU A 283 -10.76 16.06 4.93
CA LEU A 283 -11.63 17.06 5.56
C LEU A 283 -11.45 18.45 4.95
N ARG A 284 -10.23 18.81 4.52
CA ARG A 284 -9.95 20.06 3.80
C ARG A 284 -10.51 20.08 2.37
N ARG A 285 -10.67 18.90 1.75
CA ARG A 285 -11.18 18.75 0.38
C ARG A 285 -12.70 18.72 0.32
N CYS A 286 -13.38 18.47 1.43
CA CYS A 286 -14.82 18.27 1.48
C CYS A 286 -15.51 19.45 2.19
N PRO A 287 -16.63 19.97 1.66
CA PRO A 287 -17.43 20.96 2.36
C PRO A 287 -17.86 20.45 3.76
N PRO A 288 -17.64 21.23 4.85
CA PRO A 288 -17.98 20.79 6.21
C PRO A 288 -19.46 20.43 6.39
N GLN A 289 -20.35 21.11 5.67
CA GLN A 289 -21.80 20.88 5.69
C GLN A 289 -22.17 19.48 5.18
N GLN A 290 -21.60 19.05 4.05
CA GLN A 290 -21.87 17.74 3.48
C GLN A 290 -21.37 16.60 4.37
N LEU A 291 -20.20 16.77 4.97
CA LEU A 291 -19.68 15.79 5.94
C LEU A 291 -20.49 15.77 7.23
N SER A 292 -20.91 16.95 7.70
CA SER A 292 -21.82 17.10 8.83
C SER A 292 -23.12 16.35 8.59
N GLU A 293 -23.74 16.47 7.43
CA GLU A 293 -24.97 15.73 7.09
C GLU A 293 -24.73 14.21 6.98
N LEU A 294 -23.70 13.80 6.22
CA LEU A 294 -23.36 12.40 6.00
C LEU A 294 -23.08 11.66 7.32
N TYR A 295 -22.38 12.33 8.23
CA TYR A 295 -22.00 11.77 9.52
C TYR A 295 -22.84 12.28 10.66
N GLY A 296 -23.91 13.07 10.45
CA GLY A 296 -24.67 13.84 11.47
C GLY A 296 -23.84 14.24 12.70
N VAL A 297 -22.71 14.89 12.45
CA VAL A 297 -21.87 15.54 13.46
C VAL A 297 -21.91 17.05 13.22
N PRO A 298 -21.70 17.91 14.22
CA PRO A 298 -21.66 19.35 14.00
C PRO A 298 -20.62 19.72 12.92
N PRO A 299 -20.89 20.72 12.07
CA PRO A 299 -19.90 21.20 11.12
C PRO A 299 -18.71 21.81 11.89
N CYS A 300 -17.49 21.44 11.50
CA CYS A 300 -16.26 21.91 12.12
C CYS A 300 -15.20 22.12 11.05
N ASP A 301 -14.47 23.23 11.15
CA ASP A 301 -13.35 23.52 10.24
C ASP A 301 -12.07 22.81 10.69
N ASP A 302 -11.88 22.61 12.00
CA ASP A 302 -10.71 21.91 12.53
C ASP A 302 -10.84 20.38 12.32
N PRO A 303 -9.91 19.74 11.59
CA PRO A 303 -9.91 18.29 11.37
C PRO A 303 -9.92 17.48 12.67
N ARG A 304 -9.19 17.93 13.71
CA ARG A 304 -9.09 17.18 14.98
C ARG A 304 -10.40 17.22 15.75
N GLN A 305 -11.06 18.37 15.78
CA GLN A 305 -12.38 18.53 16.36
C GLN A 305 -13.41 17.65 15.65
N PHE A 306 -13.46 17.70 14.31
CA PHE A 306 -14.37 16.85 13.52
C PHE A 306 -14.16 15.36 13.83
N LEU A 307 -12.90 14.90 13.82
CA LEU A 307 -12.58 13.50 14.14
C LEU A 307 -12.97 13.11 15.57
N SER A 308 -12.92 14.05 16.52
CA SER A 308 -13.36 13.82 17.89
C SER A 308 -14.88 13.68 17.99
N HIS A 309 -15.65 14.50 17.27
CA HIS A 309 -17.10 14.35 17.16
C HIS A 309 -17.49 13.03 16.48
N LEU A 310 -16.80 12.69 15.39
CA LEU A 310 -16.99 11.43 14.68
C LEU A 310 -16.68 10.23 15.58
N ALA A 311 -15.59 10.29 16.34
CA ALA A 311 -15.21 9.26 17.29
C ALA A 311 -16.29 9.04 18.36
N ARG A 312 -16.82 10.12 18.95
CA ARG A 312 -17.94 10.04 19.91
C ARG A 312 -19.17 9.39 19.29
N ARG A 313 -19.60 9.85 18.12
CA ARG A 313 -20.79 9.33 17.43
C ARG A 313 -20.64 7.84 17.07
N GLN A 314 -19.45 7.41 16.66
CA GLN A 314 -19.19 6.02 16.30
C GLN A 314 -18.85 5.12 17.51
N GLY A 315 -18.89 5.65 18.74
CA GLY A 315 -18.51 4.89 19.94
C GLY A 315 -17.03 4.49 19.99
N ARG A 316 -16.17 5.18 19.24
CA ARG A 316 -14.71 4.94 19.21
C ARG A 316 -14.06 5.69 20.35
N LEU A 317 -14.11 5.10 21.54
CA LEU A 317 -13.59 5.69 22.77
C LEU A 317 -12.35 4.93 23.26
N ARG A 318 -11.40 5.68 23.81
CA ARG A 318 -10.26 5.16 24.57
C ARG A 318 -10.71 4.80 25.99
N PRO A 319 -9.91 4.01 26.74
CA PRO A 319 -10.12 3.85 28.17
C PRO A 319 -10.30 5.20 28.87
N GLY A 320 -11.30 5.31 29.74
CA GLY A 320 -11.70 6.57 30.38
C GLY A 320 -12.75 7.38 29.60
N GLY A 321 -13.32 6.83 28.52
CA GLY A 321 -14.43 7.46 27.79
C GLY A 321 -14.03 8.63 26.89
N LEU A 322 -12.73 8.83 26.68
CA LEU A 322 -12.21 9.89 25.81
C LEU A 322 -12.34 9.49 24.33
N PRO A 323 -12.73 10.41 23.42
CA PRO A 323 -12.84 10.10 22.00
C PRO A 323 -11.48 9.72 21.40
N ASP A 324 -11.46 8.71 20.52
CA ASP A 324 -10.27 8.31 19.79
C ASP A 324 -10.22 8.86 18.36
N PRO A 325 -9.56 10.02 18.12
CA PRO A 325 -9.48 10.60 16.79
C PRO A 325 -8.70 9.72 15.81
N HIS A 326 -7.77 8.88 16.30
CA HIS A 326 -7.00 7.98 15.45
C HIS A 326 -7.89 6.88 14.87
N ALA A 327 -8.69 6.21 15.71
CA ALA A 327 -9.64 5.20 15.25
C ALA A 327 -10.73 5.79 14.34
N ALA A 328 -11.16 7.04 14.58
CA ALA A 328 -12.07 7.74 13.69
C ALA A 328 -11.43 8.09 12.34
N ALA A 329 -10.17 8.51 12.32
CA ALA A 329 -9.43 8.79 11.08
C ALA A 329 -9.29 7.54 10.20
N VAL A 330 -8.93 6.39 10.80
CA VAL A 330 -8.90 5.09 10.10
C VAL A 330 -10.26 4.74 9.51
N ALA A 331 -11.36 5.03 10.23
CA ALA A 331 -12.71 4.80 9.74
C ALA A 331 -13.08 5.74 8.58
N LEU A 332 -12.72 7.03 8.69
CA LEU A 332 -12.93 8.03 7.64
C LEU A 332 -12.19 7.65 6.35
N LEU A 333 -10.92 7.22 6.45
CA LEU A 333 -10.14 6.76 5.29
C LEU A 333 -10.75 5.52 4.63
N ARG A 334 -11.34 4.62 5.42
CA ARG A 334 -12.06 3.47 4.88
C ARG A 334 -13.33 3.89 4.15
N ASP A 335 -14.08 4.83 4.70
CA ASP A 335 -15.30 5.36 4.09
C ASP A 335 -14.99 6.15 2.79
N TRP A 336 -13.84 6.81 2.73
CA TRP A 336 -13.32 7.44 1.52
C TRP A 336 -12.98 6.41 0.43
N THR A 337 -12.19 5.40 0.77
CA THR A 337 -11.76 4.38 -0.19
C THR A 337 -12.90 3.49 -0.67
N SER A 338 -13.92 3.24 0.16
CA SER A 338 -15.11 2.47 -0.20
C SER A 338 -16.13 3.22 -1.07
N GLY A 339 -15.99 4.54 -1.21
CA GLY A 339 -16.93 5.38 -1.96
C GLY A 339 -18.16 5.82 -1.16
N LYS A 340 -18.17 5.63 0.17
CA LYS A 340 -19.24 6.19 1.02
C LYS A 340 -19.17 7.72 1.04
N ILE A 341 -17.95 8.27 1.02
CA ILE A 341 -17.74 9.68 0.68
C ILE A 341 -17.59 9.74 -0.84
N SER A 342 -18.59 10.31 -1.52
CA SER A 342 -18.59 10.47 -2.97
C SER A 342 -17.69 11.64 -3.36
N TYR A 343 -16.70 11.38 -4.22
CA TYR A 343 -15.79 12.38 -4.76
C TYR A 343 -15.35 11.99 -6.17
N TYR A 344 -14.96 12.98 -6.96
CA TYR A 344 -14.40 12.78 -8.29
C TYR A 344 -13.49 13.96 -8.67
N THR A 345 -12.60 13.74 -9.63
CA THR A 345 -11.77 14.78 -10.24
C THR A 345 -12.29 15.11 -11.63
N HIS A 346 -11.96 16.29 -12.13
CA HIS A 346 -12.22 16.65 -13.53
C HIS A 346 -10.97 16.43 -14.39
N PRO A 347 -11.12 16.05 -15.67
CA PRO A 347 -10.00 16.00 -16.59
C PRO A 347 -9.37 17.40 -16.72
N PRO A 348 -8.03 17.50 -16.89
CA PRO A 348 -7.38 18.78 -17.14
C PRO A 348 -7.97 19.50 -18.35
N GLU A 349 -8.07 20.82 -18.29
CA GLU A 349 -8.40 21.63 -19.45
C GLU A 349 -7.31 21.42 -20.50
N THR A 350 -7.73 20.91 -21.66
CA THR A 350 -6.82 20.49 -22.72
C THR A 350 -6.15 21.74 -23.31
N GLN A 351 -4.95 22.09 -22.84
CA GLN A 351 -4.09 23.04 -23.56
C GLN A 351 -3.57 22.36 -24.82
N GLY A 352 -4.41 22.27 -25.86
CA GLY A 352 -4.02 22.10 -27.26
C GLY A 352 -2.92 21.09 -27.55
N VAL A 353 -2.85 19.95 -26.84
CA VAL A 353 -1.84 18.94 -27.17
C VAL A 353 -2.37 18.11 -28.33
N HIS A 354 -2.08 18.56 -29.55
CA HIS A 354 -1.99 17.69 -30.72
C HIS A 354 -0.86 16.67 -30.48
N LEU A 355 -1.11 15.65 -29.66
CA LEU A 355 -0.21 14.49 -29.55
C LEU A 355 -0.53 13.52 -30.70
N GLU A 356 0.27 13.70 -31.75
CA GLU A 356 0.59 12.80 -32.87
C GLU A 356 -0.53 11.89 -33.40
N ALA A 357 -1.00 12.22 -34.61
CA ALA A 357 -1.83 11.38 -35.47
C ALA A 357 -1.31 9.93 -35.70
N GLN A 358 -0.08 9.63 -35.26
CA GLN A 358 0.49 8.27 -35.19
C GLN A 358 -0.23 7.34 -34.20
N ILE A 359 -0.79 7.86 -33.10
CA ILE A 359 -1.56 7.05 -32.14
C ILE A 359 -2.85 6.57 -32.83
N LEU A 360 -3.61 7.48 -33.43
CA LEU A 360 -4.84 7.17 -34.18
C LEU A 360 -4.60 6.20 -35.34
N THR A 361 -3.46 6.27 -36.03
CA THR A 361 -3.10 5.33 -37.11
C THR A 361 -2.62 3.97 -36.60
N THR A 362 -2.06 3.87 -35.38
CA THR A 362 -1.64 2.59 -34.78
C THR A 362 -2.74 1.85 -34.00
N LEU A 363 -3.86 2.53 -33.69
CA LEU A 363 -5.07 1.94 -33.12
C LEU A 363 -5.70 0.86 -34.02
N GLY A 364 -5.42 0.92 -35.33
CA GLY A 364 -5.83 -0.07 -36.32
C GLY A 364 -7.35 -0.24 -36.48
N PRO A 365 -7.82 -1.07 -37.42
CA PRO A 365 -9.24 -1.37 -37.62
C PRO A 365 -9.88 -2.21 -36.48
N ALA A 366 -9.13 -2.52 -35.41
CA ALA A 366 -9.56 -3.41 -34.33
C ALA A 366 -10.33 -2.69 -33.21
N PHE A 367 -10.20 -1.36 -33.09
CA PHE A 367 -10.92 -0.55 -32.13
C PHE A 367 -11.81 0.43 -32.90
N ASP A 368 -13.09 0.07 -33.07
CA ASP A 368 -14.10 0.93 -33.68
C ASP A 368 -14.47 2.05 -32.68
N LEU A 369 -13.58 3.05 -32.61
CA LEU A 369 -13.75 4.27 -31.83
C LEU A 369 -15.08 4.94 -32.15
N GLU A 370 -15.43 5.00 -33.44
CA GLU A 370 -16.66 5.66 -33.90
C GLU A 370 -17.93 4.95 -33.42
N ALA A 371 -17.96 3.62 -33.38
CA ALA A 371 -19.10 2.88 -32.82
C ALA A 371 -19.20 3.03 -31.29
N LEU A 372 -18.07 3.14 -30.60
CA LEU A 372 -18.05 3.36 -29.16
C LEU A 372 -18.45 4.80 -28.79
N GLU A 373 -17.92 5.79 -29.53
CA GLU A 373 -18.21 7.21 -29.36
C GLU A 373 -19.65 7.56 -29.75
N ARG A 374 -20.21 6.97 -30.81
CA ARG A 374 -21.64 7.13 -31.13
C ARG A 374 -22.53 6.59 -30.02
N GLY A 375 -22.21 5.39 -29.49
CA GLY A 375 -22.94 4.80 -28.37
C GLY A 375 -22.87 5.65 -27.10
N ASP A 376 -21.74 6.30 -26.85
CA ASP A 376 -21.56 7.19 -25.71
C ASP A 376 -22.28 8.54 -25.89
N ALA A 377 -22.19 9.15 -27.08
CA ALA A 377 -22.83 10.43 -27.39
C ALA A 377 -24.36 10.36 -27.38
N GLU A 378 -24.95 9.31 -27.97
CA GLU A 378 -26.41 9.12 -27.99
C GLU A 378 -27.00 8.96 -26.58
N ALA A 379 -26.26 8.35 -25.66
CA ALA A 379 -26.77 8.12 -24.33
C ALA A 379 -26.54 9.27 -23.35
N LEU A 380 -25.49 10.08 -23.56
CA LEU A 380 -25.25 11.30 -22.78
C LEU A 380 -26.29 12.38 -23.08
N ALA A 381 -26.86 12.40 -24.30
CA ALA A 381 -27.91 13.33 -24.68
C ALA A 381 -29.26 13.07 -23.95
N ALA A 382 -29.45 11.89 -23.35
CA ALA A 382 -30.72 11.44 -22.78
C ALA A 382 -30.83 11.60 -21.24
N VAL A 383 -29.82 12.15 -20.57
CA VAL A 383 -29.75 12.10 -19.10
C VAL A 383 -29.86 13.50 -18.46
N PRO A 384 -30.81 13.73 -17.55
CA PRO A 384 -30.76 14.87 -16.65
C PRO A 384 -29.66 14.68 -15.57
N VAL A 385 -28.80 15.69 -15.45
CA VAL A 385 -27.81 15.99 -14.39
C VAL A 385 -28.47 15.82 -12.99
N THR A 386 -27.95 15.22 -11.92
CA THR A 386 -26.60 14.87 -11.41
C THR A 386 -26.77 13.90 -10.23
N VAL A 387 -25.75 13.06 -9.95
CA VAL A 387 -25.53 12.49 -8.61
C VAL A 387 -24.73 13.50 -7.78
N PRO A 388 -25.12 13.86 -6.54
CA PRO A 388 -24.33 14.76 -5.72
C PRO A 388 -22.99 14.08 -5.34
N GLY A 389 -21.87 14.68 -5.76
CA GLY A 389 -20.53 14.25 -5.38
C GLY A 389 -19.60 15.45 -5.27
N ILE A 390 -18.50 15.29 -4.54
CA ILE A 390 -17.54 16.37 -4.31
C ILE A 390 -16.57 16.43 -5.48
N GLY A 391 -16.68 17.46 -6.31
CA GLY A 391 -15.70 17.78 -7.35
C GLY A 391 -14.40 18.26 -6.70
N LEU A 392 -13.31 17.54 -6.93
CA LEU A 392 -11.98 17.87 -6.46
C LEU A 392 -11.14 18.43 -7.60
N ALA A 393 -10.32 19.44 -7.28
CA ALA A 393 -9.24 19.84 -8.16
C ALA A 393 -8.25 18.67 -8.36
N PRO A 394 -7.66 18.51 -9.56
CA PRO A 394 -6.60 17.55 -9.77
C PRO A 394 -5.44 17.82 -8.81
N CYS A 395 -4.87 16.75 -8.24
CA CYS A 395 -3.79 16.85 -7.27
C CYS A 395 -2.49 17.21 -8.00
N VAL A 396 -2.28 18.50 -8.27
CA VAL A 396 -0.98 19.02 -8.74
C VAL A 396 -0.05 19.08 -7.51
N PRO A 397 1.21 18.65 -7.59
CA PRO A 397 2.15 18.89 -6.49
C PRO A 397 2.23 20.40 -6.23
N GLU A 398 1.86 20.83 -5.02
CA GLU A 398 2.05 22.21 -4.57
C GLU A 398 3.57 22.46 -4.50
N GLU A 399 4.08 23.38 -5.32
CA GLU A 399 5.42 23.95 -5.14
C GLU A 399 5.41 24.71 -3.81
N GLU A 400 6.11 24.18 -2.81
CA GLU A 400 6.32 24.91 -1.55
C GLU A 400 7.15 26.16 -1.86
N GLU A 401 6.57 27.35 -1.66
CA GLU A 401 7.30 28.61 -1.70
C GLU A 401 8.45 28.59 -0.70
N GLU A 402 9.69 28.61 -1.21
CA GLU A 402 10.88 28.80 -0.40
C GLU A 402 10.85 30.18 0.27
N VAL A 403 10.61 30.19 1.58
CA VAL A 403 10.86 31.34 2.43
C VAL A 403 12.38 31.54 2.51
N LYS A 404 12.89 32.54 1.77
CA LYS A 404 14.26 33.04 1.89
C LYS A 404 14.52 33.52 3.32
N SER A 405 15.33 32.78 4.07
CA SER A 405 16.01 33.26 5.27
C SER A 405 17.51 33.35 4.98
N SER A 406 17.98 34.58 4.84
CA SER A 406 19.38 34.97 4.77
C SER A 406 20.16 34.55 6.01
N GLY A 407 21.33 33.95 5.81
CA GLY A 407 22.31 33.68 6.85
C GLY A 407 23.54 33.02 6.23
N ASP A 408 24.52 33.85 5.87
CA ASP A 408 25.86 33.43 5.46
C ASP A 408 26.52 32.60 6.57
N GLU A 409 27.23 31.53 6.18
CA GLU A 409 28.56 31.23 6.72
C GLU A 409 29.30 30.26 5.77
N GLU A 410 30.47 30.70 5.34
CA GLU A 410 31.45 30.01 4.51
C GLU A 410 32.05 28.78 5.23
N ALA A 411 32.31 27.70 4.50
CA ALA A 411 33.58 26.95 4.60
C ALA A 411 33.69 25.85 3.54
N ALA A 412 34.65 26.07 2.64
CA ALA A 412 35.58 25.13 2.01
C ALA A 412 35.04 23.86 1.30
N MET A 413 35.24 23.88 -0.02
CA MET A 413 35.32 22.71 -0.89
C MET A 413 36.52 21.84 -0.51
N GLU A 414 36.32 20.53 -0.44
CA GLU A 414 37.34 19.54 -0.81
C GLU A 414 36.67 18.55 -1.79
N GLU A 415 37.19 18.57 -3.01
CA GLU A 415 36.98 17.55 -4.03
C GLU A 415 37.83 16.33 -3.63
N ASP A 416 37.24 15.14 -3.65
CA ASP A 416 38.00 13.90 -3.83
C ASP A 416 37.15 12.96 -4.70
N ASP A 417 37.51 12.94 -5.99
CA ASP A 417 37.33 11.81 -6.88
C ASP A 417 38.09 10.62 -6.28
N ASP A 418 37.43 9.48 -6.09
CA ASP A 418 38.15 8.20 -6.06
C ASP A 418 37.28 7.05 -6.59
N ASP A 419 37.77 6.51 -7.70
CA ASP A 419 37.36 5.26 -8.34
C ASP A 419 37.28 4.11 -7.34
N LEU A 420 36.12 3.46 -7.26
CA LEU A 420 35.99 2.17 -6.58
C LEU A 420 35.99 1.03 -7.60
N GLU A 421 37.20 0.56 -7.91
CA GLU A 421 37.46 -0.73 -8.56
C GLU A 421 36.80 -1.90 -7.80
N LEU A 422 36.16 -2.77 -8.59
CA LEU A 422 35.53 -4.01 -8.15
C LEU A 422 36.58 -5.05 -7.71
N GLY A 423 36.88 -5.08 -6.41
CA GLY A 423 37.64 -6.16 -5.78
C GLY A 423 36.80 -7.43 -5.55
N ALA A 424 37.27 -8.56 -6.07
CA ALA A 424 36.65 -9.87 -5.90
C ALA A 424 36.60 -10.31 -4.41
N VAL A 425 35.40 -10.41 -3.84
CA VAL A 425 35.19 -11.02 -2.52
C VAL A 425 35.21 -12.54 -2.66
N THR A 426 36.33 -13.16 -2.27
CA THR A 426 36.46 -14.60 -2.08
C THR A 426 35.75 -15.04 -0.79
N VAL A 427 34.85 -16.02 -0.93
CA VAL A 427 34.14 -16.64 0.19
C VAL A 427 34.98 -17.80 0.73
N GLU A 428 35.66 -17.59 1.86
CA GLU A 428 36.28 -18.70 2.61
C GLU A 428 35.20 -19.56 3.29
N LEU A 429 34.94 -20.72 2.70
CA LEU A 429 34.11 -21.77 3.27
C LEU A 429 34.88 -22.48 4.40
N LYS A 430 34.44 -22.29 5.65
CA LYS A 430 34.91 -23.13 6.76
C LYS A 430 34.46 -24.58 6.57
N PRO A 431 35.37 -25.57 6.69
CA PRO A 431 35.02 -26.98 6.53
C PRO A 431 34.18 -27.50 7.70
N PRO A 432 33.40 -28.58 7.47
CA PRO A 432 32.53 -29.17 8.49
C PRO A 432 33.36 -29.84 9.58
N ARG A 433 33.09 -29.47 10.84
CA ARG A 433 33.70 -30.13 12.00
C ARG A 433 33.25 -31.59 12.09
N VAL A 434 34.22 -32.49 11.94
CA VAL A 434 34.14 -33.92 12.25
C VAL A 434 33.86 -34.10 13.75
N LYS A 435 32.89 -34.95 14.09
CA LYS A 435 32.65 -35.41 15.47
C LYS A 435 33.68 -36.50 15.81
N THR A 436 34.64 -36.17 16.66
CA THR A 436 35.39 -37.17 17.43
C THR A 436 34.65 -37.45 18.75
N GLY A 437 34.45 -38.73 19.04
CA GLY A 437 33.78 -39.22 20.24
C GLY A 437 34.67 -39.06 21.48
N GLY A 438 34.05 -38.61 22.57
CA GLY A 438 34.60 -38.59 23.92
C GLY A 438 33.44 -38.52 24.90
N ASN A 439 33.28 -39.57 25.71
CA ASN A 439 32.21 -39.77 26.68
C ASN A 439 32.10 -38.60 27.69
N GLY A 440 30.89 -38.08 27.82
CA GLY A 440 30.46 -37.18 28.88
C GLY A 440 28.95 -37.06 28.82
N GLU A 441 28.26 -37.88 29.62
CA GLU A 441 26.81 -37.84 29.77
C GLU A 441 26.35 -36.47 30.27
N GLY A 442 25.49 -35.82 29.48
CA GLY A 442 24.77 -34.61 29.86
C GLY A 442 23.87 -34.15 28.71
N PRO A 443 22.54 -34.04 28.88
CA PRO A 443 21.66 -33.60 27.81
C PRO A 443 21.91 -32.13 27.49
N MET A 444 22.12 -31.80 26.19
CA MET A 444 22.09 -30.42 25.70
C MET A 444 20.84 -29.68 26.24
N PRO A 445 20.94 -28.40 26.68
CA PRO A 445 19.83 -27.72 27.32
C PRO A 445 18.65 -27.56 26.35
N ARG A 446 17.62 -28.37 26.58
CA ARG A 446 16.35 -28.33 25.85
C ARG A 446 15.60 -27.07 26.27
N ALA A 447 15.14 -26.27 25.30
CA ALA A 447 14.34 -25.08 25.61
C ALA A 447 13.07 -25.48 26.42
N PRO A 448 12.87 -24.91 27.62
CA PRO A 448 11.87 -25.38 28.58
C PRO A 448 10.44 -25.24 28.04
N ARG A 449 9.55 -26.15 28.44
CA ARG A 449 8.10 -25.99 28.25
C ARG A 449 7.58 -24.86 29.14
N LEU A 450 6.43 -24.27 28.80
CA LEU A 450 5.83 -23.19 29.61
C LEU A 450 5.62 -23.59 31.07
N GLU A 451 5.25 -24.85 31.32
CA GLU A 451 5.10 -25.43 32.66
C GLU A 451 6.43 -25.54 33.43
N GLU A 452 7.54 -25.73 32.71
CA GLU A 452 8.90 -25.86 33.27
C GLU A 452 9.54 -24.49 33.55
N VAL A 453 9.00 -23.40 32.99
CA VAL A 453 9.52 -22.04 33.21
C VAL A 453 9.24 -21.54 34.63
N ALA A 454 8.13 -21.97 35.23
CA ALA A 454 7.79 -21.63 36.62
C ALA A 454 8.77 -22.24 37.64
N ALA A 455 9.46 -23.33 37.27
CA ALA A 455 10.46 -23.99 38.09
C ALA A 455 11.88 -23.39 37.93
N LEU A 456 12.07 -22.40 37.03
CA LEU A 456 13.35 -21.71 36.87
C LEU A 456 13.56 -20.66 37.96
N HIS A 457 14.82 -20.41 38.29
CA HIS A 457 15.22 -19.32 39.19
C HIS A 457 14.63 -17.98 38.71
N PRO A 458 14.08 -17.11 39.60
CA PRO A 458 13.34 -15.91 39.21
C PRO A 458 14.07 -14.98 38.23
N LEU A 459 15.40 -14.85 38.37
CA LEU A 459 16.25 -14.04 37.47
C LEU A 459 16.38 -14.61 36.05
N LEU A 460 16.10 -15.91 35.84
CA LEU A 460 16.21 -16.62 34.57
C LEU A 460 14.86 -16.89 33.90
N GLN A 461 13.74 -16.64 34.59
CA GLN A 461 12.38 -16.86 34.07
C GLN A 461 12.10 -16.03 32.81
N GLY A 462 12.62 -14.80 32.73
CA GLY A 462 12.49 -13.95 31.54
C GLY A 462 13.14 -14.57 30.29
N GLN A 463 14.34 -15.14 30.42
CA GLN A 463 15.01 -15.85 29.33
C GLN A 463 14.30 -17.17 29.00
N GLY A 464 13.79 -17.88 30.01
CA GLY A 464 12.95 -19.07 29.85
C GLY A 464 11.68 -18.81 29.05
N LEU A 465 10.97 -17.72 29.35
CA LEU A 465 9.77 -17.29 28.62
C LEU A 465 10.07 -16.97 27.14
N GLN A 466 11.17 -16.28 26.87
CA GLN A 466 11.59 -15.98 25.49
C GLN A 466 11.95 -17.26 24.71
N ALA A 467 12.66 -18.19 25.34
CA ALA A 467 13.00 -19.48 24.73
C ALA A 467 11.75 -20.34 24.45
N ALA A 468 10.81 -20.40 25.40
CA ALA A 468 9.53 -21.09 25.26
C ALA A 468 8.65 -20.48 24.15
N SER A 469 8.60 -19.14 24.07
CA SER A 469 7.88 -18.40 23.01
C SER A 469 8.45 -18.68 21.61
N LYS A 470 9.78 -18.67 21.45
CA LYS A 470 10.45 -19.04 20.20
C LYS A 470 10.13 -20.48 19.80
N ARG A 471 10.14 -21.42 20.76
CA ARG A 471 9.81 -22.83 20.52
C ARG A 471 8.34 -23.00 20.11
N ARG A 472 7.39 -22.32 20.77
CA ARG A 472 5.97 -22.32 20.42
C ARG A 472 5.74 -21.81 18.99
N LYS A 473 6.35 -20.68 18.61
CA LYS A 473 6.27 -20.15 17.23
C LYS A 473 6.81 -21.14 16.19
N LYS A 474 7.88 -21.87 16.50
CA LYS A 474 8.45 -22.89 15.60
C LYS A 474 7.54 -24.13 15.46
N LEU A 475 6.90 -24.56 16.55
CA LEU A 475 5.93 -25.65 16.52
C LEU A 475 4.65 -25.26 15.76
N GLN A 476 4.16 -24.04 15.95
CA GLN A 476 3.00 -23.52 15.24
C GLN A 476 3.23 -23.48 13.72
N LYS A 477 4.37 -22.95 13.26
CA LYS A 477 4.74 -22.96 11.83
C LYS A 477 4.84 -24.39 11.25
N ARG A 478 5.30 -25.36 12.04
CA ARG A 478 5.35 -26.78 11.61
C ARG A 478 3.95 -27.38 11.52
N ALA A 479 3.09 -27.10 12.49
CA ALA A 479 1.69 -27.55 12.48
C ALA A 479 0.92 -26.96 11.30
N GLU A 480 1.08 -25.66 11.02
CA GLU A 480 0.49 -25.00 9.86
C GLU A 480 0.96 -25.66 8.55
N LYS A 481 2.25 -25.97 8.41
CA LYS A 481 2.79 -26.64 7.22
C LYS A 481 2.28 -28.08 7.05
N ILE A 482 2.01 -28.79 8.15
CA ILE A 482 1.42 -30.12 8.11
C ILE A 482 -0.07 -30.02 7.75
N ALA A 483 -0.78 -29.03 8.29
CA ALA A 483 -2.18 -28.79 7.99
C ALA A 483 -2.40 -28.41 6.51
N THR A 484 -1.54 -27.54 5.94
CA THR A 484 -1.61 -27.21 4.51
C THR A 484 -1.35 -28.44 3.66
N LYS A 485 -0.34 -29.25 4.01
CA LYS A 485 -0.03 -30.48 3.27
C LYS A 485 -1.18 -31.49 3.33
N LEU A 486 -1.82 -31.68 4.49
CA LEU A 486 -3.00 -32.55 4.64
C LEU A 486 -4.19 -32.02 3.85
N SER A 487 -4.42 -30.70 3.84
CA SER A 487 -5.47 -30.07 3.04
C SER A 487 -5.26 -30.29 1.55
N GLU A 488 -4.05 -30.07 1.04
CA GLU A 488 -3.67 -30.32 -0.35
C GLU A 488 -3.86 -31.80 -0.73
N THR A 489 -3.52 -32.72 0.18
CA THR A 489 -3.67 -34.16 -0.05
C THR A 489 -5.15 -34.58 -0.09
N LEU A 490 -6.00 -34.00 0.78
CA LEU A 490 -7.44 -34.26 0.79
C LEU A 490 -8.14 -33.65 -0.43
N GLU A 491 -7.76 -32.44 -0.83
CA GLU A 491 -8.26 -31.80 -2.05
C GLU A 491 -7.91 -32.63 -3.29
N ALA A 492 -6.68 -33.15 -3.38
CA ALA A 492 -6.28 -34.05 -4.46
C ALA A 492 -7.05 -35.38 -4.45
N ALA A 493 -7.37 -35.92 -3.27
CA ALA A 493 -8.15 -37.16 -3.14
C ALA A 493 -9.64 -36.99 -3.46
N MET A 494 -10.20 -35.79 -3.30
CA MET A 494 -11.61 -35.47 -3.62
C MET A 494 -11.83 -35.06 -5.09
N GLN A 495 -10.76 -34.97 -5.89
CA GLN A 495 -10.83 -34.61 -7.33
C GLN A 495 -10.81 -35.84 -8.27
N PHE A 496 -11.05 -37.04 -7.73
CA PHE A 496 -11.32 -38.26 -8.50
C PHE A 496 -12.81 -38.57 -8.61
#